data_AF-A0A1V5MXQ2-F1
#
_entry.id   AF-A0A1V5MXQ2-F1
#
_cell.length_a   1.000
_cell.length_b   1.000
_cell.length_c   1.000
_cell.angle_alpha   90.00
_cell.angle_beta   90.00
_cell.angle_gamma   90.00
#
_symmetry.space_group_name_H-M   'P 1'
#
loop_
_entity.id
_entity.type
_entity.pdbx_description
1 polymer ?
#
loop_
_entity_poly.entity_id
_entity_poly.type
_entity_poly.pdbx_seq_one_letter_code
_entity_poly.pdbx_strand_id
1 'polypeptide(L)'
;MFLTYRYRAGLDAIVGRAMTREPIFDFTAADGIRHTGWQLAPADVAAVVAEFANVPCTYIADGHHRAASAARVRQHCRSANPRHTGGEEYNRVLAVAFPDNQLRMALRYNGDKRVLPAIDALDVSLLQKLLLEPAFGITDPRTSKEIDFVGGIRGTAELERLVDSGRAALAFALYPTTVAELMAIADAGGIMPPKSTWFEPKLRDGLFIHDI
;
A
#
# COMPACT_ATOMS: atom_id res chain seq x y z
N MET A 1 9.06 -0.55 -2.62
CA MET A 1 8.20 0.21 -1.68
C MET A 1 6.94 0.63 -2.40
N PHE A 2 5.77 0.55 -1.77
CA PHE A 2 4.53 1.11 -2.33
C PHE A 2 4.23 2.40 -1.59
N LEU A 3 4.28 3.51 -2.32
CA LEU A 3 3.99 4.84 -1.82
C LEU A 3 2.69 5.37 -2.41
N THR A 4 2.03 6.24 -1.66
CA THR A 4 0.95 7.09 -2.18
C THR A 4 1.25 8.55 -1.86
N TYR A 5 0.71 9.47 -2.66
CA TYR A 5 0.82 10.91 -2.45
C TYR A 5 -0.50 11.60 -2.82
N ARG A 6 -0.73 12.81 -2.31
CA ARG A 6 -1.90 13.59 -2.70
C ARG A 6 -1.80 13.98 -4.18
N TYR A 7 -2.85 13.74 -4.93
CA TYR A 7 -2.91 14.03 -6.36
C TYR A 7 -2.37 15.42 -6.71
N ARG A 8 -1.60 15.48 -7.80
CA ARG A 8 -1.14 16.72 -8.42
C ARG A 8 -1.35 16.65 -9.92
N ALA A 9 -2.05 17.65 -10.46
CA ALA A 9 -2.31 17.73 -11.90
C ALA A 9 -1.03 17.82 -12.74
N GLY A 10 0.04 18.44 -12.22
CA GLY A 10 1.34 18.52 -12.90
C GLY A 10 1.97 17.14 -13.15
N LEU A 11 2.01 16.28 -12.13
CA LEU A 11 2.50 14.91 -12.25
C LEU A 11 1.63 14.08 -13.20
N ASP A 12 0.32 14.18 -13.05
CA ASP A 12 -0.63 13.43 -13.90
C ASP A 12 -0.52 13.83 -15.38
N ALA A 13 -0.32 15.12 -15.67
CA ALA A 13 -0.10 15.59 -17.02
C ALA A 13 1.20 15.04 -17.64
N ILE A 14 2.29 14.90 -16.85
CA ILE A 14 3.55 14.33 -17.33
C ILE A 14 3.37 12.83 -17.62
N VAL A 15 2.75 12.09 -16.71
CA VAL A 15 2.45 10.66 -16.87
C VAL A 15 1.54 10.43 -18.08
N GLY A 16 0.47 11.22 -18.20
CA GLY A 16 -0.47 11.15 -19.32
C GLY A 16 0.20 11.38 -20.67
N ARG A 17 1.15 12.33 -20.78
CA ARG A 17 1.95 12.51 -22.01
C ARG A 17 2.80 11.29 -22.33
N ALA A 18 3.45 10.69 -21.33
CA ALA A 18 4.24 9.47 -21.56
C ALA A 18 3.36 8.31 -22.06
N MET A 19 2.14 8.19 -21.52
CA MET A 19 1.16 7.17 -21.91
C MET A 19 0.61 7.32 -23.34
N THR A 20 0.83 8.47 -24.01
CA THR A 20 0.50 8.63 -25.44
C THR A 20 1.50 7.94 -26.38
N ARG A 21 2.67 7.56 -25.86
CA ARG A 21 3.71 6.85 -26.62
C ARG A 21 3.43 5.35 -26.60
N GLU A 22 4.15 4.61 -27.44
CA GLU A 22 4.10 3.15 -27.41
C GLU A 22 4.63 2.62 -26.07
N PRO A 23 3.91 1.70 -25.39
CA PRO A 23 4.40 1.10 -24.17
C PRO A 23 5.60 0.19 -24.43
N ILE A 24 6.56 0.16 -23.51
CA ILE A 24 7.72 -0.74 -23.56
C ILE A 24 7.34 -2.19 -23.22
N PHE A 25 6.20 -2.38 -22.54
CA PHE A 25 5.57 -3.68 -22.35
C PHE A 25 4.07 -3.53 -22.20
N ASP A 26 3.34 -4.52 -22.70
CA ASP A 26 1.88 -4.61 -22.61
C ASP A 26 1.48 -6.09 -22.62
N PHE A 27 1.08 -6.61 -21.46
CA PHE A 27 0.69 -8.01 -21.33
C PHE A 27 -0.42 -8.19 -20.31
N THR A 28 -1.19 -9.28 -20.46
CA THR A 28 -2.17 -9.71 -19.46
C THR A 28 -1.62 -10.89 -18.69
N ALA A 29 -1.55 -10.76 -17.37
CA ALA A 29 -1.09 -11.82 -16.49
C ALA A 29 -2.16 -12.93 -16.34
N ALA A 30 -1.78 -14.08 -15.78
CA ALA A 30 -2.67 -15.24 -15.62
C ALA A 30 -3.89 -14.99 -14.71
N ASP A 31 -3.86 -13.93 -13.91
CA ASP A 31 -4.99 -13.46 -13.09
C ASP A 31 -5.95 -12.54 -13.86
N GLY A 32 -5.72 -12.32 -15.16
CA GLY A 32 -6.53 -11.46 -16.01
C GLY A 32 -6.19 -9.96 -15.90
N ILE A 33 -5.21 -9.57 -15.06
CA ILE A 33 -4.81 -8.18 -14.90
C ILE A 33 -3.88 -7.79 -16.07
N ARG A 34 -4.23 -6.73 -16.78
CA ARG A 34 -3.38 -6.14 -17.83
C ARG A 34 -2.35 -5.20 -17.20
N HIS A 35 -1.10 -5.39 -17.56
CA HIS A 35 0.05 -4.59 -17.15
C HIS A 35 0.63 -3.89 -18.38
N THR A 36 0.65 -2.56 -18.34
CA THR A 36 1.25 -1.70 -19.35
C THR A 36 2.28 -0.78 -18.71
N GLY A 37 3.42 -0.60 -19.37
CA GLY A 37 4.50 0.25 -18.88
C GLY A 37 5.08 1.15 -19.97
N TRP A 38 5.43 2.37 -19.58
CA TRP A 38 6.03 3.37 -20.45
C TRP A 38 7.34 3.85 -19.85
N GLN A 39 8.31 4.12 -20.71
CA GLN A 39 9.55 4.77 -20.32
C GLN A 39 9.40 6.30 -20.44
N LEU A 40 9.81 7.02 -19.40
CA LEU A 40 9.86 8.48 -19.45
C LEU A 40 11.07 8.94 -20.26
N ALA A 41 10.90 10.01 -21.05
CA ALA A 41 12.02 10.68 -21.68
C ALA A 41 12.83 11.46 -20.62
N PRO A 42 14.13 11.71 -20.82
CA PRO A 42 14.96 12.42 -19.84
C PRO A 42 14.38 13.78 -19.39
N ALA A 43 13.75 14.53 -20.30
CA ALA A 43 13.09 15.79 -19.98
C ALA A 43 11.84 15.60 -19.08
N ASP A 44 11.07 14.53 -19.31
CA ASP A 44 9.92 14.18 -18.47
C ASP A 44 10.38 13.70 -17.08
N VAL A 45 11.51 12.99 -16.97
CA VAL A 45 12.11 12.61 -15.68
C VAL A 45 12.46 13.84 -14.85
N ALA A 46 13.15 14.83 -15.45
CA ALA A 46 13.49 16.07 -14.75
C ALA A 46 12.23 16.82 -14.28
N ALA A 47 11.19 16.87 -15.11
CA ALA A 47 9.91 17.47 -14.76
C ALA A 47 9.22 16.72 -13.61
N VAL A 48 9.24 15.38 -13.60
CA VAL A 48 8.71 14.57 -12.50
C VAL A 48 9.46 14.87 -11.20
N VAL A 49 10.79 14.91 -11.22
CA VAL A 49 11.58 15.25 -10.02
C VAL A 49 11.24 16.64 -9.49
N ALA A 50 11.13 17.63 -10.37
CA ALA A 50 10.75 18.99 -9.98
C ALA A 50 9.34 19.06 -9.38
N GLU A 51 8.37 18.34 -9.96
CA GLU A 51 7.01 18.28 -9.43
C GLU A 51 6.93 17.52 -8.10
N PHE A 52 7.70 16.43 -7.94
CA PHE A 52 7.79 15.70 -6.68
C PHE A 52 8.43 16.53 -5.56
N ALA A 53 9.30 17.49 -5.87
CA ALA A 53 9.82 18.43 -4.87
C ALA A 53 8.72 19.28 -4.24
N ASN A 54 7.58 19.46 -4.93
CA ASN A 54 6.42 20.16 -4.40
C ASN A 54 5.48 19.26 -3.58
N VAL A 55 5.64 17.93 -3.62
CA VAL A 55 4.83 16.98 -2.84
C VAL A 55 5.26 17.06 -1.38
N PRO A 56 4.40 17.54 -0.45
CA PRO A 56 4.83 17.79 0.94
C PRO A 56 5.28 16.53 1.68
N CYS A 57 4.64 15.40 1.37
CA CYS A 57 4.97 14.10 1.92
C CYS A 57 4.45 12.97 1.03
N THR A 58 5.10 11.81 1.16
CA THR A 58 4.63 10.53 0.63
C THR A 58 4.28 9.61 1.79
N TYR A 59 3.21 8.85 1.64
CA TYR A 59 2.75 7.88 2.63
C TYR A 59 3.20 6.48 2.21
N ILE A 60 3.69 5.69 3.16
CA ILE A 60 3.98 4.28 2.92
C ILE A 60 2.65 3.52 2.98
N ALA A 61 2.11 3.18 1.82
CA ALA A 61 0.89 2.37 1.72
C ALA A 61 1.21 0.90 2.04
N ASP A 62 2.33 0.38 1.52
CA ASP A 62 2.81 -0.97 1.78
C ASP A 62 4.34 -1.03 1.71
N GLY A 63 4.93 -1.90 2.54
CA GLY A 63 6.38 -2.12 2.60
C GLY A 63 7.07 -1.51 3.82
N HIS A 64 6.37 -1.19 4.90
CA HIS A 64 6.98 -0.69 6.14
C HIS A 64 8.17 -1.56 6.62
N HIS A 65 8.04 -2.89 6.58
CA HIS A 65 9.15 -3.80 6.90
C HIS A 65 10.29 -3.74 5.87
N ARG A 66 9.98 -3.54 4.58
CA ARG A 66 10.98 -3.35 3.51
C ARG A 66 11.76 -2.04 3.71
N ALA A 67 11.08 -0.95 4.05
CA ALA A 67 11.71 0.33 4.38
C ALA A 67 12.62 0.21 5.61
N ALA A 68 12.14 -0.42 6.69
CA ALA A 68 12.93 -0.60 7.90
C ALA A 68 14.17 -1.47 7.66
N SER A 69 14.06 -2.51 6.84
CA SER A 69 15.22 -3.34 6.44
C SER A 69 16.19 -2.58 5.56
N ALA A 70 15.71 -1.83 4.56
CA ALA A 70 16.56 -0.98 3.72
C ALA A 70 17.32 0.07 4.54
N ALA A 71 16.68 0.70 5.53
CA ALA A 71 17.32 1.64 6.44
C ALA A 71 18.45 1.01 7.27
N ARG A 72 18.24 -0.22 7.76
CA ARG A 72 19.27 -0.98 8.49
C ARG A 72 20.46 -1.34 7.59
N VAL A 73 20.20 -1.81 6.37
CA VAL A 73 21.24 -2.10 5.36
C VAL A 73 22.04 -0.84 5.05
N ARG A 74 21.35 0.28 4.78
CA ARG A 74 21.98 1.58 4.57
C ARG A 74 22.92 1.95 5.71
N GLN A 75 22.46 1.85 6.95
CA GLN A 75 23.26 2.20 8.13
C GLN A 75 24.51 1.32 8.23
N HIS A 76 24.35 0.01 8.05
CA HIS A 76 25.45 -0.94 8.09
C HIS A 76 26.49 -0.67 6.99
N CYS A 77 26.06 -0.61 5.73
CA CYS A 77 26.95 -0.35 4.58
C CYS A 77 27.64 1.01 4.68
N ARG A 78 26.91 2.06 5.12
CA ARG A 78 27.49 3.39 5.34
C ARG A 78 28.57 3.37 6.41
N SER A 79 28.38 2.65 7.52
CA SER A 79 29.39 2.55 8.58
C SER A 79 30.64 1.76 8.15
N ALA A 80 30.48 0.83 7.20
CA ALA A 80 31.56 0.01 6.67
C ALA A 80 32.26 0.65 5.44
N ASN A 81 31.73 1.74 4.88
CA ASN A 81 32.27 2.39 3.69
C ASN A 81 33.02 3.70 4.05
N PRO A 82 34.36 3.67 4.18
CA PRO A 82 35.15 4.86 4.46
C PRO A 82 35.18 5.87 3.30
N ARG A 83 34.72 5.48 2.10
CA ARG A 83 34.62 6.35 0.91
C ARG A 83 33.18 6.77 0.61
N HIS A 84 32.32 6.82 1.63
CA HIS A 84 30.92 7.22 1.44
C HIS A 84 30.81 8.64 0.86
N THR A 85 30.08 8.74 -0.24
CA THR A 85 29.80 9.96 -1.02
C THR A 85 28.32 10.35 -0.99
N GLY A 86 27.43 9.42 -0.63
CA GLY A 86 25.97 9.60 -0.71
C GLY A 86 25.37 9.11 -2.01
N GLY A 87 26.19 8.81 -3.02
CA GLY A 87 25.73 8.29 -4.31
C GLY A 87 25.49 6.78 -4.34
N GLU A 88 25.90 6.04 -3.29
CA GLU A 88 25.89 4.58 -3.29
C GLU A 88 24.47 4.00 -3.35
N GLU A 89 24.35 2.80 -3.95
CA GLU A 89 23.10 2.07 -4.09
C GLU A 89 22.37 1.83 -2.77
N TYR A 90 23.10 1.65 -1.66
CA TYR A 90 22.49 1.49 -0.34
C TYR A 90 21.81 2.78 0.18
N ASN A 91 21.90 3.90 -0.54
CA ASN A 91 21.12 5.12 -0.27
C ASN A 91 19.80 5.18 -1.04
N ARG A 92 19.54 4.22 -1.94
CA ARG A 92 18.37 4.17 -2.81
C ARG A 92 17.49 2.98 -2.43
N VAL A 93 16.19 3.14 -2.65
CA VAL A 93 15.23 2.05 -2.55
C VAL A 93 14.26 2.16 -3.71
N LEU A 94 14.00 1.05 -4.38
CA LEU A 94 12.98 1.01 -5.42
C LEU A 94 11.61 1.28 -4.81
N ALA A 95 10.90 2.25 -5.38
CA ALA A 95 9.56 2.62 -5.00
C ALA A 95 8.66 2.74 -6.22
N VAL A 96 7.41 2.33 -6.07
CA VAL A 96 6.30 2.82 -6.89
C VAL A 96 5.56 3.87 -6.09
N ALA A 97 5.06 4.90 -6.76
CA ALA A 97 4.23 5.94 -6.16
C ALA A 97 2.98 6.16 -7.01
N PHE A 98 1.81 6.08 -6.40
CA PHE A 98 0.53 6.38 -7.04
C PHE A 98 -0.12 7.60 -6.39
N PRO A 99 -0.82 8.46 -7.16
CA PRO A 99 -1.64 9.50 -6.56
C PRO A 99 -2.86 8.84 -5.88
N ASP A 100 -3.32 9.44 -4.78
CA ASP A 100 -4.44 8.97 -3.97
C ASP A 100 -5.72 8.71 -4.77
N ASN A 101 -6.01 9.55 -5.77
CA ASN A 101 -7.18 9.42 -6.62
C ASN A 101 -7.12 8.29 -7.67
N GLN A 102 -5.97 7.65 -7.84
CA GLN A 102 -5.79 6.47 -8.71
C GLN A 102 -5.70 5.16 -7.93
N LEU A 103 -5.69 5.25 -6.60
CA LEU A 103 -5.70 4.09 -5.73
C LEU A 103 -7.11 3.74 -5.27
N ARG A 104 -7.33 2.45 -5.08
CA ARG A 104 -8.54 1.93 -4.47
C ARG A 104 -8.17 0.99 -3.34
N MET A 105 -8.96 1.02 -2.28
CA MET A 105 -8.93 -0.02 -1.26
C MET A 105 -10.06 -0.99 -1.59
N ALA A 106 -9.75 -2.29 -1.64
CA ALA A 106 -10.68 -3.29 -2.14
C ALA A 106 -11.92 -3.40 -1.24
N LEU A 107 -13.10 -3.54 -1.87
CA LEU A 107 -14.49 -3.46 -1.37
C LEU A 107 -15.12 -2.04 -1.52
N ARG A 108 -16.21 -1.93 -2.29
CA ARG A 108 -16.93 -0.66 -2.49
C ARG A 108 -18.20 -0.65 -1.62
N TYR A 109 -18.44 0.45 -0.92
CA TYR A 109 -19.74 0.73 -0.30
C TYR A 109 -20.08 2.23 -0.38
N ASN A 110 -21.35 2.54 -0.63
CA ASN A 110 -21.94 3.87 -0.69
C ASN A 110 -22.80 4.11 0.56
N GLY A 111 -22.20 4.50 1.69
CA GLY A 111 -22.97 4.84 2.89
C GLY A 111 -22.25 5.80 3.82
N ASP A 112 -23.05 6.54 4.60
CA ASP A 112 -22.65 7.69 5.40
C ASP A 112 -21.92 7.26 6.69
N LYS A 113 -20.68 7.72 6.89
CA LYS A 113 -19.83 7.36 8.06
C LYS A 113 -20.00 8.39 9.19
N ARG A 114 -20.22 7.90 10.42
CA ARG A 114 -20.45 8.72 11.64
C ARG A 114 -19.16 9.34 12.21
N VAL A 115 -19.37 10.40 13.01
CA VAL A 115 -18.36 11.25 13.67
C VAL A 115 -17.69 10.51 14.85
N LEU A 116 -16.63 9.76 14.57
CA LEU A 116 -15.68 9.24 15.56
C LEU A 116 -14.25 9.69 15.18
N PRO A 117 -13.28 9.69 16.12
CA PRO A 117 -11.87 9.86 15.77
C PRO A 117 -11.47 8.87 14.67
N ALA A 118 -10.71 9.32 13.66
CA ALA A 118 -10.54 8.59 12.39
C ALA A 118 -10.11 7.12 12.54
N ILE A 119 -9.28 6.80 13.54
CA ILE A 119 -8.84 5.42 13.81
C ILE A 119 -9.88 4.58 14.56
N ASP A 120 -10.64 5.20 15.47
CA ASP A 120 -11.68 4.54 16.27
C ASP A 120 -12.96 4.31 15.46
N ALA A 121 -13.13 5.08 14.40
CA ALA A 121 -14.20 4.93 13.42
C ALA A 121 -14.00 3.70 12.50
N LEU A 122 -12.79 3.15 12.42
CA LEU A 122 -12.51 2.04 11.51
C LEU A 122 -13.21 0.76 12.00
N ASP A 123 -13.93 0.09 11.10
CA ASP A 123 -14.59 -1.19 11.35
C ASP A 123 -13.67 -2.22 12.01
N VAL A 124 -12.39 -2.27 11.59
CA VAL A 124 -11.39 -3.18 12.18
C VAL A 124 -11.08 -2.82 13.64
N SER A 125 -11.06 -1.54 13.99
CA SER A 125 -10.87 -1.07 15.36
C SER A 125 -12.08 -1.39 16.21
N LEU A 126 -13.28 -1.21 15.66
CA LEU A 126 -14.53 -1.56 16.33
C LEU A 126 -14.62 -3.08 16.57
N LEU A 127 -14.31 -3.90 15.55
CA LEU A 127 -14.26 -5.36 15.68
C LEU A 127 -13.27 -5.78 16.79
N GLN A 128 -12.07 -5.18 16.80
CA GLN A 128 -11.06 -5.47 17.81
C GLN A 128 -11.56 -5.14 19.22
N LYS A 129 -12.05 -3.92 19.44
CA LYS A 129 -12.41 -3.39 20.77
C LYS A 129 -13.71 -3.98 21.32
N LEU A 130 -14.69 -4.24 20.45
CA LEU A 130 -16.03 -4.63 20.88
C LEU A 130 -16.22 -6.15 20.90
N LEU A 131 -15.39 -6.91 20.17
CA LEU A 131 -15.64 -8.34 19.98
C LEU A 131 -14.38 -9.21 20.14
N LEU A 132 -13.31 -8.97 19.38
CA LEU A 132 -12.14 -9.87 19.39
C LEU A 132 -11.50 -9.95 20.78
N GLU A 133 -11.26 -8.80 21.41
CA GLU A 133 -10.67 -8.78 22.74
C GLU A 133 -11.68 -9.20 23.83
N PRO A 134 -12.89 -8.62 23.95
CA PRO A 134 -13.78 -8.93 25.07
C PRO A 134 -14.40 -10.33 25.01
N ALA A 135 -14.74 -10.82 23.81
CA ALA A 135 -15.48 -12.08 23.65
C ALA A 135 -14.56 -13.26 23.34
N PHE A 136 -13.46 -13.04 22.59
CA PHE A 136 -12.57 -14.10 22.14
C PHE A 136 -11.18 -14.06 22.80
N GLY A 137 -10.86 -13.04 23.61
CA GLY A 137 -9.56 -12.89 24.25
C GLY A 137 -8.40 -12.64 23.28
N ILE A 138 -8.70 -12.25 22.04
CA ILE A 138 -7.70 -11.99 20.99
C ILE A 138 -7.24 -10.54 21.13
N THR A 139 -6.18 -10.33 21.91
CA THR A 139 -5.62 -8.99 22.18
C THR A 139 -4.71 -8.49 21.05
N ASP A 140 -3.95 -9.38 20.39
CA ASP A 140 -3.11 -9.04 19.23
C ASP A 140 -3.36 -10.02 18.06
N PRO A 141 -4.13 -9.61 17.04
CA PRO A 141 -4.40 -10.43 15.87
C PRO A 141 -3.16 -10.82 15.06
N ARG A 142 -2.01 -10.17 15.26
CA ARG A 142 -0.79 -10.48 14.50
C ARG A 142 -0.07 -11.73 15.00
N THR A 143 -0.30 -12.10 16.24
CA THR A 143 0.41 -13.20 16.93
C THR A 143 -0.53 -14.32 17.35
N SER A 144 -1.83 -14.07 17.41
CA SER A 144 -2.83 -15.08 17.69
C SER A 144 -2.93 -16.13 16.57
N LYS A 145 -3.07 -17.40 16.97
CA LYS A 145 -3.34 -18.52 16.06
C LYS A 145 -4.84 -18.78 15.85
N GLU A 146 -5.68 -18.11 16.64
CA GLU A 146 -7.14 -18.28 16.65
C GLU A 146 -7.85 -17.39 15.61
N ILE A 147 -7.10 -16.60 14.85
CA ILE A 147 -7.62 -15.73 13.80
C ILE A 147 -6.73 -15.81 12.56
N ASP A 148 -7.36 -15.84 11.39
CA ASP A 148 -6.68 -15.82 10.10
C ASP A 148 -7.28 -14.74 9.19
N PHE A 149 -6.54 -14.32 8.17
CA PHE A 149 -6.92 -13.24 7.27
C PHE A 149 -7.06 -13.72 5.82
N VAL A 150 -8.25 -13.51 5.26
CA VAL A 150 -8.52 -13.75 3.84
C VAL A 150 -8.24 -12.48 3.05
N GLY A 151 -7.27 -12.56 2.14
CA GLY A 151 -6.92 -11.44 1.25
C GLY A 151 -8.09 -11.02 0.35
N GLY A 152 -8.24 -9.72 0.13
CA GLY A 152 -9.43 -9.11 -0.51
C GLY A 152 -9.77 -9.66 -1.89
N ILE A 153 -8.79 -10.17 -2.65
CA ILE A 153 -9.00 -10.77 -3.97
C ILE A 153 -9.94 -11.99 -3.96
N ARG A 154 -10.03 -12.72 -2.82
CA ARG A 154 -10.87 -13.91 -2.70
C ARG A 154 -12.34 -13.57 -2.40
N GLY A 155 -12.62 -12.35 -1.93
CA GLY A 155 -13.96 -11.89 -1.60
C GLY A 155 -14.64 -12.65 -0.45
N THR A 156 -15.94 -12.40 -0.26
CA THR A 156 -16.74 -13.00 0.81
C THR A 156 -17.04 -14.48 0.58
N ALA A 157 -17.06 -14.95 -0.66
CA ALA A 157 -17.32 -16.35 -0.99
C ALA A 157 -16.28 -17.31 -0.36
N GLU A 158 -15.02 -16.88 -0.24
CA GLU A 158 -14.01 -17.68 0.47
C GLU A 158 -14.26 -17.71 1.99
N LEU A 159 -14.77 -16.63 2.58
CA LEU A 159 -15.15 -16.61 3.99
C LEU A 159 -16.27 -17.61 4.26
N GLU A 160 -17.32 -17.58 3.43
CA GLU A 160 -18.44 -18.53 3.48
C GLU A 160 -17.94 -19.97 3.36
N ARG A 161 -17.11 -20.26 2.34
CA ARG A 161 -16.52 -21.59 2.15
C ARG A 161 -15.74 -22.08 3.36
N LEU A 162 -14.98 -21.21 4.03
CA LEU A 162 -14.20 -21.57 5.22
C LEU A 162 -15.10 -21.91 6.42
N VAL A 163 -16.19 -21.17 6.61
CA VAL A 163 -17.18 -21.45 7.66
C VAL A 163 -17.94 -22.74 7.35
N ASP A 164 -18.49 -22.87 6.14
CA ASP A 164 -19.29 -24.03 5.73
C ASP A 164 -18.47 -25.34 5.76
N SER A 165 -17.18 -25.26 5.48
CA SER A 165 -16.27 -26.41 5.56
C SER A 165 -15.86 -26.79 6.99
N GLY A 166 -16.25 -26.01 8.00
CA GLY A 166 -15.84 -26.20 9.40
C GLY A 166 -14.39 -25.81 9.69
N ARG A 167 -13.67 -25.25 8.71
CA ARG A 167 -12.29 -24.75 8.89
C ARG A 167 -12.24 -23.47 9.74
N ALA A 168 -13.33 -22.71 9.78
CA ALA A 168 -13.51 -21.58 10.66
C ALA A 168 -14.87 -21.70 11.36
N ALA A 169 -14.94 -21.30 12.64
CA ALA A 169 -16.21 -21.28 13.36
C ALA A 169 -17.09 -20.08 12.98
N LEU A 170 -16.46 -18.99 12.55
CA LEU A 170 -17.10 -17.72 12.21
C LEU A 170 -16.19 -16.94 11.25
N ALA A 171 -16.78 -15.98 10.52
CA ALA A 171 -16.03 -15.05 9.68
C ALA A 171 -16.61 -13.65 9.78
N PHE A 172 -15.74 -12.65 9.67
CA PHE A 172 -16.11 -11.23 9.64
C PHE A 172 -15.72 -10.62 8.30
N ALA A 173 -16.66 -9.93 7.65
CA ALA A 173 -16.39 -9.05 6.53
C ALA A 173 -16.55 -7.60 6.99
N LEU A 174 -15.56 -6.76 6.69
CA LEU A 174 -15.50 -5.38 7.17
C LEU A 174 -15.49 -4.41 5.99
N TYR A 175 -16.00 -3.19 6.19
CA TYR A 175 -15.80 -2.14 5.21
C TYR A 175 -14.31 -1.77 5.15
N PRO A 176 -13.76 -1.53 3.94
CA PRO A 176 -12.38 -1.16 3.84
C PRO A 176 -12.18 0.28 4.31
N THR A 177 -11.03 0.51 4.92
CA THR A 177 -10.52 1.86 5.09
C THR A 177 -10.39 2.52 3.72
N THR A 178 -10.64 3.82 3.61
CA THR A 178 -10.42 4.59 2.39
C THR A 178 -8.99 5.15 2.35
N VAL A 179 -8.49 5.50 1.15
CA VAL A 179 -7.18 6.17 1.02
C VAL A 179 -7.15 7.49 1.80
N ALA A 180 -8.27 8.22 1.80
CA ALA A 180 -8.42 9.47 2.56
C ALA A 180 -8.31 9.26 4.07
N GLU A 181 -8.99 8.24 4.63
CA GLU A 181 -8.88 7.90 6.06
C GLU A 181 -7.46 7.50 6.44
N LEU A 182 -6.79 6.71 5.59
CA LEU A 182 -5.39 6.33 5.79
C LEU A 182 -4.47 7.55 5.84
N MET A 183 -4.62 8.48 4.90
CA MET A 183 -3.83 9.72 4.89
C MET A 183 -4.12 10.58 6.11
N ALA A 184 -5.39 10.73 6.50
CA ALA A 184 -5.78 11.51 7.68
C ALA A 184 -5.20 10.93 8.98
N ILE A 185 -5.20 9.61 9.15
CA ILE A 185 -4.57 8.94 10.30
C ILE A 185 -3.06 9.19 10.32
N ALA A 186 -2.40 9.07 9.16
CA ALA A 186 -0.96 9.30 9.04
C ALA A 186 -0.58 10.78 9.27
N ASP A 187 -1.38 11.73 8.77
CA ASP A 187 -1.20 13.16 9.01
C ASP A 187 -1.30 13.51 10.51
N ALA A 188 -2.15 12.78 11.24
CA ALA A 188 -2.28 12.90 12.69
C ALA A 188 -1.18 12.16 13.48
N GLY A 189 -0.19 11.56 12.80
CA GLY A 189 0.87 10.76 13.42
C GLY A 189 0.41 9.41 13.97
N GLY A 190 -0.80 8.97 13.60
CA GLY A 190 -1.38 7.70 14.02
C GLY A 190 -0.78 6.50 13.28
N ILE A 191 -1.02 5.31 13.84
CA ILE A 191 -0.58 4.03 13.27
C ILE A 191 -1.83 3.25 12.86
N MET A 192 -1.87 2.80 11.60
CA MET A 192 -2.97 1.96 11.12
C MET A 192 -3.07 0.65 11.90
N PRO A 193 -4.28 0.18 12.26
CA PRO A 193 -4.46 -1.13 12.89
C PRO A 193 -3.90 -2.26 12.01
N PRO A 194 -3.46 -3.39 12.59
CA PRO A 194 -2.92 -4.49 11.80
C PRO A 194 -3.93 -5.02 10.78
N LYS A 195 -3.44 -5.37 9.57
CA LYS A 195 -4.24 -6.01 8.50
C LYS A 195 -5.49 -5.21 8.07
N SER A 196 -5.48 -3.90 8.26
CA SER A 196 -6.59 -2.98 7.96
C SER A 196 -6.58 -2.40 6.53
N THR A 197 -5.53 -2.68 5.75
CA THR A 197 -5.31 -2.08 4.43
C THR A 197 -5.05 -3.13 3.35
N TRP A 198 -5.78 -3.02 2.24
CA TRP A 198 -5.54 -3.78 1.01
C TRP A 198 -5.64 -2.85 -0.20
N PHE A 199 -4.49 -2.50 -0.79
CA PHE A 199 -4.40 -1.60 -1.93
C PHE A 199 -4.48 -2.31 -3.28
N GLU A 200 -5.18 -1.68 -4.22
CA GLU A 200 -5.18 -2.02 -5.64
C GLU A 200 -4.78 -0.80 -6.48
N PRO A 201 -4.05 -1.00 -7.59
CA PRO A 201 -3.59 -2.29 -8.13
C PRO A 201 -2.46 -2.93 -7.28
N LYS A 202 -2.44 -4.26 -7.21
CA LYS A 202 -1.28 -4.99 -6.68
C LYS A 202 -0.24 -5.08 -7.78
N LEU A 203 0.95 -4.54 -7.53
CA LEU A 203 2.09 -4.87 -8.38
C LEU A 203 2.51 -6.31 -8.09
N ARG A 204 2.77 -7.08 -9.13
CA ARG A 204 3.43 -8.37 -8.97
C ARG A 204 4.86 -8.09 -8.54
N ASP A 205 5.20 -8.54 -7.33
CA ASP A 205 6.57 -8.52 -6.84
C ASP A 205 7.36 -9.61 -7.61
N GLY A 206 8.26 -9.20 -8.49
CA GLY A 206 9.05 -10.07 -9.37
C GLY A 206 10.22 -9.29 -10.01
N LEU A 207 11.32 -10.00 -10.25
CA LEU A 207 12.68 -9.53 -10.60
C LEU A 207 12.76 -8.20 -11.39
N PHE A 208 13.34 -7.17 -10.76
CA PHE A 208 13.86 -5.97 -11.44
C PHE A 208 15.39 -6.05 -11.47
N ILE A 209 15.96 -6.10 -12.67
CA ILE A 209 17.40 -6.02 -12.89
C ILE A 209 17.73 -4.55 -13.18
N HIS A 210 18.66 -3.99 -12.41
CA HIS A 210 19.21 -2.66 -12.59
C HIS A 210 20.65 -2.76 -13.10
N ASP A 211 20.89 -2.22 -14.30
CA ASP A 211 21.97 -1.32 -14.74
C ASP A 211 21.64 -1.00 -16.22
N ILE A 212 21.63 0.24 -16.73
CA ILE A 212 22.27 1.52 -16.39
C ILE A 212 21.24 2.64 -16.59
#